data_AF-A0A960E320-F1
#
_entry.id   AF-A0A960E320-F1
#
_cell.length_a   1.000
_cell.length_b   1.000
_cell.length_c   1.000
_cell.angle_alpha   90.00
_cell.angle_beta   90.00
_cell.angle_gamma   90.00
#
_symmetry.space_group_name_H-M   'P 1'
#
loop_
_entity.id
_entity.type
_entity.pdbx_description
1 polymer ?
#
loop_
_entity_poly.entity_id
_entity_poly.type
_entity_poly.pdbx_seq_one_letter_code
_entity_poly.pdbx_strand_id
1 'polypeptide(L)'
;MARDLTPIHPQLRAVARVLPSRGPKDLDEVGWGRRLFSLAGRAPARGVEVVQVGPATVRVHRPRSEPVTPQPAILWIHGGGYVMGSAAAEDAFARQWVRRLGVTVVLPDYRLAPEHPFPAALEDCHAALEWLATRDEVDASRVGIGGASAGGGLAAALA
;
A
#
# COMPACT_ATOMS: atom_id res chain seq x y z
N MET A 1 -27.30 15.79 16.92
CA MET A 1 -27.77 16.33 15.62
C MET A 1 -27.54 15.26 14.56
N ALA A 2 -28.54 14.88 13.78
CA ALA A 2 -28.36 13.87 12.73
C ALA A 2 -27.37 14.39 11.66
N ARG A 3 -26.49 13.53 11.17
CA ARG A 3 -25.47 13.89 10.16
C ARG A 3 -26.17 14.20 8.83
N ASP A 4 -25.96 15.38 8.26
CA ASP A 4 -26.45 15.69 6.91
C ASP A 4 -25.64 14.89 5.88
N LEU A 5 -26.32 14.03 5.13
CA LEU A 5 -25.73 13.16 4.10
C LEU A 5 -26.17 13.53 2.69
N THR A 6 -26.89 14.64 2.53
CA THR A 6 -27.28 15.19 1.23
C THR A 6 -26.09 15.36 0.27
N PRO A 7 -24.92 15.89 0.70
CA PRO A 7 -23.76 16.02 -0.18
C PRO A 7 -23.05 14.69 -0.50
N ILE A 8 -23.40 13.59 0.19
CA ILE A 8 -22.82 12.27 -0.06
C ILE A 8 -23.60 11.56 -1.16
N HIS A 9 -22.90 11.00 -2.15
CA HIS A 9 -23.49 10.22 -3.24
C HIS A 9 -24.44 9.13 -2.67
N PRO A 10 -25.64 8.93 -3.24
CA PRO A 10 -26.67 8.07 -2.65
C PRO A 10 -26.19 6.66 -2.27
N GLN A 11 -25.35 6.05 -3.12
CA GLN A 11 -24.80 4.71 -2.89
C GLN A 11 -23.83 4.63 -1.70
N LEU A 12 -23.22 5.75 -1.29
CA LEU A 12 -22.27 5.82 -0.18
C LEU A 12 -22.94 6.20 1.15
N ARG A 13 -24.20 6.65 1.13
CA ARG A 13 -24.91 7.12 2.34
C ARG A 13 -25.06 6.03 3.38
N ALA A 14 -25.24 4.77 2.98
CA ALA A 14 -25.34 3.64 3.90
C ALA A 14 -24.05 3.49 4.72
N VAL A 15 -22.89 3.55 4.06
CA VAL A 15 -21.58 3.47 4.70
C VAL A 15 -21.31 4.71 5.56
N ALA A 16 -21.63 5.90 5.05
CA ALA A 16 -21.42 7.16 5.76
C ALA A 16 -22.20 7.29 7.09
N ARG A 17 -23.31 6.55 7.24
CA ARG A 17 -24.08 6.49 8.51
C ARG A 17 -23.34 5.73 9.61
N VAL A 18 -22.61 4.68 9.24
CA VAL A 18 -21.91 3.79 10.18
C VAL A 18 -20.47 4.23 10.42
N LEU A 19 -19.88 4.98 9.49
CA LEU A 19 -18.53 5.49 9.64
C LEU A 19 -18.44 6.49 10.81
N PRO A 20 -17.47 6.32 11.73
CA PRO A 20 -17.23 7.26 12.81
C PRO A 20 -17.07 8.68 12.27
N SER A 21 -17.61 9.67 12.98
CA SER A 21 -17.42 11.08 12.64
C SER A 21 -16.12 11.66 13.17
N ARG A 22 -15.38 10.90 13.97
CA ARG A 22 -14.09 11.26 14.55
C ARG A 22 -13.16 10.04 14.46
N GLY A 23 -11.86 10.30 14.32
CA GLY A 23 -10.84 9.27 14.40
C GLY A 23 -10.70 8.69 15.80
N PRO A 24 -9.89 7.63 15.96
CA PRO A 24 -9.62 7.03 17.25
C PRO A 24 -8.99 8.05 18.20
N LYS A 25 -9.32 7.94 19.49
CA LYS A 25 -8.88 8.90 20.53
C LYS A 25 -7.58 8.51 21.21
N ASP A 26 -7.25 7.21 21.22
CA ASP A 26 -6.07 6.66 21.86
C ASP A 26 -5.50 5.45 21.08
N LEU A 27 -4.34 4.97 21.54
CA LEU A 27 -3.65 3.84 20.93
C LEU A 27 -4.38 2.50 21.15
N ASP A 28 -5.28 2.40 22.12
CA ASP A 28 -6.06 1.19 22.38
C ASP A 28 -7.17 1.02 21.34
N GLU A 29 -7.87 2.10 20.97
CA GLU A 29 -8.80 2.11 19.83
C GLU A 29 -8.08 1.83 18.50
N VAL A 30 -6.85 2.34 18.34
CA VAL A 30 -5.97 2.00 17.21
C VAL A 30 -5.59 0.52 17.25
N GLY A 31 -5.36 -0.06 18.43
CA GLY A 31 -5.03 -1.47 18.63
C GLY A 31 -6.13 -2.42 18.14
N TRP A 32 -7.41 -2.09 18.39
CA TRP A 32 -8.53 -2.82 17.80
C TRP A 32 -8.58 -2.71 16.28
N GLY A 33 -8.36 -1.50 15.74
CA GLY A 33 -8.24 -1.29 14.30
C GLY A 33 -7.10 -2.13 13.71
N ARG A 34 -5.92 -2.12 14.33
CA ARG A 34 -4.73 -2.87 13.92
C ARG A 34 -4.98 -4.38 13.90
N ARG A 35 -5.71 -4.92 14.89
CA ARG A 35 -6.13 -6.33 14.91
C ARG A 35 -7.12 -6.68 13.79
N LEU A 36 -8.06 -5.79 13.51
CA LEU A 36 -9.02 -6.01 12.42
C LEU A 36 -8.32 -6.00 11.06
N PHE A 37 -7.43 -5.02 10.84
CA PHE A 37 -6.64 -4.89 9.62
C PHE A 37 -5.62 -6.02 9.44
N SER A 38 -5.04 -6.58 10.51
CA SER A 38 -4.10 -7.70 10.40
C SER A 38 -4.76 -9.04 10.02
N LEU A 39 -6.08 -9.15 10.18
CA LEU A 39 -6.86 -10.28 9.66
C LEU A 39 -7.16 -10.12 8.16
N ALA A 40 -7.21 -8.89 7.65
CA ALA A 40 -7.30 -8.61 6.22
C ALA A 40 -5.92 -8.80 5.57
N GLY A 41 -5.83 -9.59 4.49
CA GLY A 41 -4.58 -9.79 3.75
C GLY A 41 -3.75 -11.03 4.13
N ARG A 42 -4.25 -11.93 4.99
CA ARG A 42 -3.53 -13.16 5.38
C ARG A 42 -3.54 -14.30 4.36
N ALA A 43 -4.29 -14.21 3.27
CA ALA A 43 -4.30 -15.26 2.27
C ALA A 43 -3.06 -15.14 1.37
N PRO A 44 -2.18 -16.17 1.28
CA PRO A 44 -1.09 -16.15 0.32
C PRO A 44 -1.65 -16.01 -1.09
N ALA A 45 -1.33 -14.89 -1.75
CA ALA A 45 -1.66 -14.70 -3.14
C ALA A 45 -0.77 -15.58 -4.01
N ARG A 46 -1.38 -16.50 -4.76
CA ARG A 46 -0.66 -17.34 -5.73
C ARG A 46 0.02 -16.45 -6.78
N GLY A 47 1.29 -16.72 -7.06
CA GLY A 47 2.06 -15.99 -8.07
C GLY A 47 2.52 -14.60 -7.65
N VAL A 48 2.52 -14.31 -6.34
CA VAL A 48 3.14 -13.10 -5.79
C VAL A 48 4.47 -13.48 -5.18
N GLU A 49 5.55 -12.88 -5.69
CA GLU A 49 6.88 -13.02 -5.11
C GLU A 49 7.01 -12.09 -3.90
N VAL A 50 7.66 -12.56 -2.83
CA VAL A 50 8.00 -11.74 -1.67
C VAL A 50 9.52 -11.68 -1.58
N VAL A 51 10.08 -10.48 -1.67
CA VAL A 51 11.53 -10.24 -1.68
C VAL A 51 11.91 -9.44 -0.45
N GLN A 52 13.01 -9.79 0.21
CA GLN A 52 13.55 -9.01 1.32
C GLN A 52 14.35 -7.83 0.78
N VAL A 53 14.04 -6.62 1.26
CA VAL A 53 14.71 -5.36 0.89
C VAL A 53 15.05 -4.60 2.16
N GLY A 54 16.30 -4.71 2.60
CA GLY A 54 16.73 -4.18 3.88
C GLY A 54 15.96 -4.83 5.05
N PRO A 55 15.40 -4.05 6.00
CA PRO A 55 14.66 -4.59 7.14
C PRO A 55 13.19 -4.92 6.83
N ALA A 56 12.69 -4.61 5.63
CA ALA A 56 11.31 -4.83 5.21
C ALA A 56 11.22 -5.79 4.03
N THR A 57 10.01 -6.28 3.75
CA THR A 57 9.75 -7.08 2.53
C THR A 57 9.01 -6.25 1.50
N VAL A 58 9.11 -6.66 0.24
CA VAL A 58 8.26 -6.16 -0.84
C VAL A 58 7.52 -7.32 -1.49
N ARG A 59 6.27 -7.08 -1.91
CA ARG A 59 5.47 -8.01 -2.71
C ARG A 59 5.50 -7.58 -4.16
N VAL A 60 5.87 -8.48 -5.07
CA VAL A 60 6.03 -8.18 -6.49
C VAL A 60 4.92 -8.85 -7.29
N HIS A 61 4.16 -8.04 -8.01
CA HIS A 61 3.14 -8.48 -8.95
C HIS A 61 3.61 -8.18 -10.38
N ARG A 62 3.78 -9.22 -11.19
CA ARG A 62 4.25 -9.10 -12.57
C ARG A 62 3.17 -9.46 -13.58
N PRO A 63 3.20 -8.89 -14.80
CA PRO A 63 2.43 -9.39 -15.93
C PRO A 63 2.73 -10.87 -16.20
N ARG A 64 1.79 -11.59 -16.82
CA ARG A 64 1.93 -13.04 -17.09
C ARG A 64 3.00 -13.38 -18.13
N SER A 65 3.28 -12.46 -19.05
CA SER A 65 4.30 -12.61 -20.08
C SER A 65 5.60 -11.99 -19.59
N GLU A 66 6.72 -12.71 -19.74
CA GLU A 66 8.02 -12.09 -19.52
C GLU A 66 8.24 -10.95 -20.51
N PRO A 67 8.69 -9.79 -20.02
CA PRO A 67 8.88 -8.65 -20.88
C PRO A 67 10.11 -8.83 -21.77
N VAL A 68 9.94 -8.52 -23.06
CA VAL A 68 11.04 -8.57 -24.06
C VAL A 68 11.99 -7.37 -23.91
N THR A 69 11.54 -6.30 -23.25
CA THR A 69 12.29 -5.06 -22.97
C THR A 69 11.94 -4.55 -21.57
N PRO A 70 12.82 -3.78 -20.90
CA PRO A 70 12.50 -3.19 -19.60
C PRO A 70 11.16 -2.45 -19.61
N GLN A 71 10.30 -2.72 -18.62
CA GLN A 71 8.93 -2.19 -18.57
C GLN A 71 8.80 -1.07 -17.54
N PRO A 72 7.82 -0.16 -17.70
CA PRO A 72 7.41 0.72 -16.60
C PRO A 72 7.02 -0.09 -15.37
N ALA A 73 7.21 0.51 -14.20
CA ALA A 73 6.85 -0.10 -12.92
C ALA A 73 6.20 0.90 -11.97
N ILE A 74 5.52 0.37 -10.96
CA ILE A 74 4.80 1.17 -9.97
C ILE A 74 5.15 0.67 -8.57
N LEU A 75 5.63 1.56 -7.71
CA LEU A 75 5.67 1.34 -6.28
C LEU A 75 4.36 1.86 -5.67
N TRP A 76 3.55 0.96 -5.11
CA TRP A 76 2.29 1.32 -4.46
C TRP A 76 2.35 1.05 -2.96
N ILE A 77 2.24 2.10 -2.16
CA ILE A 77 2.43 2.08 -0.71
C ILE A 77 1.08 2.01 -0.01
N HIS A 78 0.90 0.99 0.84
CA HIS A 78 -0.35 0.80 1.57
C HIS A 78 -0.62 1.92 2.58
N GLY A 79 -1.89 2.11 2.93
CA GLY A 79 -2.30 3.05 3.98
C GLY A 79 -2.27 2.45 5.37
N GLY A 80 -2.91 3.14 6.32
CA GLY A 80 -3.05 2.68 7.71
C GLY A 80 -2.39 3.57 8.75
N GLY A 81 -2.29 4.87 8.50
CA GLY A 81 -1.86 5.85 9.51
C GLY A 81 -0.49 5.56 10.12
N TYR A 82 0.41 4.89 9.39
CA TYR A 82 1.74 4.45 9.83
C TYR A 82 1.76 3.38 10.94
N VAL A 83 0.60 2.96 11.45
CA VAL A 83 0.46 2.09 12.63
C VAL A 83 -0.29 0.78 12.35
N MET A 84 -0.89 0.66 11.17
CA MET A 84 -1.61 -0.52 10.70
C MET A 84 -1.49 -0.66 9.17
N GLY A 85 -2.10 -1.71 8.63
CA GLY A 85 -2.03 -2.05 7.21
C GLY A 85 -0.99 -3.13 6.92
N SER A 86 -0.97 -3.60 5.68
CA SER A 86 0.06 -4.50 5.14
C SER A 86 0.06 -4.41 3.63
N ALA A 87 1.19 -4.75 3.01
CA ALA A 87 1.30 -4.88 1.56
C ALA A 87 0.28 -5.89 1.00
N ALA A 88 0.01 -6.97 1.74
CA ALA A 88 -0.90 -8.01 1.29
C ALA A 88 -2.38 -7.55 1.19
N ALA A 89 -2.77 -6.52 1.95
CA ALA A 89 -4.11 -5.92 1.83
C ALA A 89 -4.32 -5.24 0.46
N GLU A 90 -3.24 -4.82 -0.20
CA GLU A 90 -3.25 -4.12 -1.50
C GLU A 90 -3.06 -5.08 -2.69
N ASP A 91 -2.91 -6.39 -2.45
CA ASP A 91 -2.67 -7.39 -3.50
C ASP A 91 -3.76 -7.41 -4.59
N ALA A 92 -5.03 -7.18 -4.22
CA ALA A 92 -6.12 -7.15 -5.18
C ALA A 92 -6.03 -5.93 -6.12
N PHE A 93 -5.61 -4.78 -5.57
CA PHE A 93 -5.37 -3.56 -6.31
C PHE A 93 -4.18 -3.72 -7.26
N ALA A 94 -3.05 -4.23 -6.76
CA ALA A 94 -1.86 -4.50 -7.58
C ALA A 94 -2.18 -5.43 -8.75
N ARG A 95 -2.87 -6.55 -8.51
CA ARG A 95 -3.32 -7.45 -9.58
C ARG A 95 -4.20 -6.76 -10.63
N GLN A 96 -5.07 -5.84 -10.21
CA GLN A 96 -5.92 -5.09 -11.13
C GLN A 96 -5.07 -4.16 -12.01
N TRP A 97 -4.06 -3.50 -11.43
CA TRP A 97 -3.17 -2.59 -12.14
C TRP A 97 -2.26 -3.32 -13.10
N VAL A 98 -1.64 -4.43 -12.67
CA VAL A 98 -0.88 -5.33 -13.56
C VAL A 98 -1.74 -5.74 -14.76
N ARG A 99 -2.99 -6.18 -14.54
CA ARG A 99 -3.87 -6.60 -15.64
C ARG A 99 -4.26 -5.47 -16.59
N ARG A 100 -4.46 -4.25 -16.07
CA ARG A 100 -4.95 -3.12 -16.87
C ARG A 100 -3.85 -2.37 -17.59
N LEU A 101 -2.68 -2.25 -16.95
CA LEU A 101 -1.59 -1.41 -17.42
C LEU A 101 -0.44 -2.24 -18.01
N GLY A 102 -0.37 -3.54 -17.72
CA GLY A 102 0.72 -4.40 -18.17
C GLY A 102 2.06 -4.08 -17.51
N VAL A 103 2.03 -3.47 -16.32
CA VAL A 103 3.24 -3.00 -15.59
C VAL A 103 3.54 -3.86 -14.38
N THR A 104 4.79 -3.88 -13.93
CA THR A 104 5.16 -4.46 -12.64
C THR A 104 4.67 -3.55 -11.51
N VAL A 105 4.05 -4.13 -10.48
CA VAL A 105 3.61 -3.39 -9.27
C VAL A 105 4.29 -3.99 -8.05
N VAL A 106 4.98 -3.14 -7.27
CA VAL A 106 5.69 -3.51 -6.05
C VAL A 106 5.01 -2.86 -4.85
N LEU A 107 4.76 -3.66 -3.81
CA LEU A 107 4.10 -3.24 -2.59
C LEU A 107 5.07 -3.42 -1.41
N PRO A 108 5.63 -2.33 -0.82
CA PRO A 108 6.46 -2.45 0.37
C PRO A 108 5.61 -2.76 1.60
N ASP A 109 6.03 -3.75 2.38
CA ASP A 109 5.48 -4.08 3.69
C ASP A 109 6.31 -3.37 4.77
N TYR A 110 6.16 -2.05 4.82
CA TYR A 110 6.99 -1.17 5.62
C TYR A 110 6.75 -1.35 7.13
N ARG A 111 7.78 -1.10 7.93
CA ARG A 111 7.71 -1.23 9.39
C ARG A 111 6.73 -0.21 9.99
N LEU A 112 5.92 -0.68 10.93
CA LEU A 112 4.85 0.11 11.54
C LEU A 112 5.28 0.70 12.89
N ALA A 113 4.75 1.89 13.18
CA ALA A 113 4.73 2.45 14.52
C ALA A 113 3.69 1.71 15.39
N PRO A 114 3.85 1.72 16.73
CA PRO A 114 4.88 2.39 17.50
C PRO A 114 6.22 1.63 17.59
N GLU A 115 6.30 0.37 17.13
CA GLU A 115 7.52 -0.44 17.25
C GLU A 115 8.67 0.15 16.43
N HIS A 116 8.33 0.75 15.29
CA HIS A 116 9.27 1.44 14.41
C HIS A 116 8.71 2.84 14.06
N PRO A 117 8.95 3.84 14.93
CA PRO A 117 8.49 5.21 14.66
C PRO A 117 9.22 5.82 13.46
N PHE A 118 8.80 7.02 13.07
CA PHE A 118 9.50 7.82 12.06
C PHE A 118 11.02 7.88 12.37
N PRO A 119 11.91 7.70 11.37
CA PRO A 119 11.65 7.62 9.93
C PRO A 119 11.51 6.21 9.32
N ALA A 120 11.35 5.16 10.13
CA ALA A 120 11.49 3.77 9.66
C ALA A 120 10.67 3.42 8.40
N ALA A 121 9.37 3.78 8.37
CA ALA A 121 8.52 3.52 7.21
C ALA A 121 8.99 4.23 5.92
N LEU A 122 9.54 5.45 6.06
CA LEU A 122 10.07 6.22 4.93
C LEU A 122 11.35 5.59 4.40
N GLU A 123 12.26 5.17 5.28
CA GLU A 123 13.50 4.46 4.91
C GLU A 123 13.20 3.15 4.19
N ASP A 124 12.21 2.38 4.68
CA ASP A 124 11.81 1.12 4.06
C ASP A 124 11.24 1.33 2.66
N CYS A 125 10.40 2.36 2.49
CA CYS A 125 9.82 2.68 1.18
C CYS A 125 10.87 3.25 0.22
N HIS A 126 11.84 4.02 0.70
CA HIS A 126 12.99 4.48 -0.09
C HIS A 126 13.83 3.30 -0.58
N ALA A 127 14.19 2.38 0.32
CA ALA A 127 14.94 1.18 -0.03
C ALA A 127 14.19 0.32 -1.06
N ALA A 128 12.87 0.19 -0.93
CA ALA A 128 12.02 -0.49 -1.91
C ALA A 128 12.01 0.21 -3.28
N LEU A 129 12.02 1.55 -3.32
CA LEU A 129 12.11 2.33 -4.55
C LEU A 129 13.46 2.13 -5.25
N GLU A 130 14.57 2.23 -4.52
CA GLU A 130 15.92 2.00 -5.04
C GLU A 130 16.07 0.56 -5.56
N TRP A 131 15.59 -0.41 -4.80
CA TRP A 131 15.57 -1.80 -5.21
C TRP A 131 14.76 -2.02 -6.49
N LEU A 132 13.59 -1.38 -6.62
CA LEU A 132 12.77 -1.48 -7.83
C LEU A 132 13.46 -0.85 -9.04
N ALA A 133 14.06 0.33 -8.87
CA ALA A 133 14.72 1.08 -9.94
C ALA A 133 16.01 0.43 -10.45
N THR A 134 16.58 -0.52 -9.71
CA THR A 134 17.79 -1.26 -10.09
C THR A 134 17.50 -2.62 -10.72
N ARG A 135 16.22 -2.95 -10.97
CA ARG A 135 15.83 -4.20 -11.64
C ARG A 135 16.06 -4.14 -13.14
N ASP A 136 16.73 -5.15 -13.70
CA ASP A 136 17.03 -5.23 -15.14
C ASP A 136 15.75 -5.26 -16.00
N GLU A 137 14.66 -5.83 -15.45
CA GLU A 137 13.37 -5.88 -16.12
C GLU A 137 12.55 -4.57 -16.05
N VAL A 138 13.07 -3.53 -15.36
CA VAL A 138 12.38 -2.25 -15.12
C VAL A 138 13.08 -1.12 -15.86
N ASP A 139 12.30 -0.31 -16.57
CA ASP A 139 12.76 0.97 -17.09
C ASP A 139 12.73 2.02 -15.96
N ALA A 140 13.89 2.31 -15.40
CA ALA A 140 14.06 3.25 -14.28
C ALA A 140 13.55 4.68 -14.60
N SER A 141 13.51 5.07 -15.88
CA SER A 141 12.97 6.37 -16.30
C SER A 141 11.43 6.43 -16.26
N ARG A 142 10.78 5.29 -16.03
CA ARG A 142 9.33 5.10 -16.07
C ARG A 142 8.79 4.42 -14.81
N VAL A 143 9.32 4.81 -13.66
CA VAL A 143 8.82 4.37 -12.35
C VAL A 143 7.79 5.38 -11.82
N GLY A 144 6.58 4.91 -11.57
CA GLY A 144 5.55 5.65 -10.86
C GLY A 144 5.54 5.31 -9.37
N ILE A 145 5.24 6.29 -8.53
CA ILE A 145 5.06 6.13 -7.08
C ILE A 145 3.67 6.60 -6.67
N GLY A 146 3.03 5.86 -5.78
CA GLY A 146 1.72 6.22 -5.26
C GLY A 146 1.38 5.47 -3.98
N GLY A 147 0.28 5.84 -3.35
CA GLY A 147 -0.20 5.14 -2.17
C GLY A 147 -1.51 5.70 -1.63
N ALA A 148 -2.09 4.97 -0.68
CA ALA A 148 -3.36 5.34 -0.05
C ALA A 148 -3.14 5.98 1.33
N SER A 149 -3.78 7.11 1.62
CA SER A 149 -3.73 7.75 2.95
C SER A 149 -2.28 8.00 3.41
N ALA A 150 -1.83 7.39 4.51
CA ALA A 150 -0.43 7.43 4.97
C ALA A 150 0.58 7.01 3.88
N GLY A 151 0.25 6.00 3.07
CA GLY A 151 1.08 5.59 1.94
C GLY A 151 1.17 6.66 0.85
N GLY A 152 0.13 7.47 0.68
CA GLY A 152 0.17 8.64 -0.21
C GLY A 152 1.11 9.73 0.33
N GLY A 153 1.14 9.90 1.66
CA GLY A 153 2.11 10.77 2.33
C GLY A 153 3.56 10.29 2.14
N LEU A 154 3.82 8.98 2.28
CA LEU A 154 5.12 8.39 2.00
C LEU A 154 5.52 8.53 0.53
N ALA A 155 4.59 8.27 -0.39
CA ALA A 155 4.85 8.44 -1.82
C ALA A 155 5.21 9.90 -2.17
N ALA A 156 4.52 10.88 -1.58
CA ALA A 156 4.82 12.29 -1.78
C ALA A 156 6.18 12.69 -1.18
N ALA A 157 6.62 12.07 -0.08
CA ALA A 157 7.91 12.33 0.54
C ALA A 157 9.10 11.76 -0.26
N LEU A 158 8.86 10.75 -1.10
CA LEU A 158 9.86 10.11 -1.96
C LEU A 158 10.00 10.76 -3.34
N ALA A 159 9.02 11.57 -3.75
CA ALA A 159 8.88 12.12 -5.11
C ALA A 159 9.71 13.38 -5.37
#